data_AF-A0A4S2N6D9-F1
#
_entry.id   AF-A0A4S2N6D9-F1
#
_cell.length_a   1.000
_cell.length_b   1.000
_cell.length_c   1.000
_cell.angle_alpha   90.00
_cell.angle_beta   90.00
_cell.angle_gamma   90.00
#
_symmetry.space_group_name_H-M   'P 1'
#
loop_
_entity.id
_entity.type
_entity.pdbx_description
1 polymer ?
#
loop_
_entity_poly.entity_id
_entity_poly.type
_entity_poly.pdbx_seq_one_letter_code
_entity_poly.pdbx_strand_id
1 'polypeptide(L)'
;MEKEVTKLNLEQRMQKALHELGENPNANIKHTAAVNLLNRNALSNRFRGKTHAAHQAHENQQRLSPSQELVIVAWIQERAAMGLMTSSHEVRERAYEIMRSTGDAKPHLHDHWVGEFLERQTVLNDAAINGKMRRWGNIKSESCDCR
;
A
#
# COMPACT_ATOMS: atom_id res chain seq x y z
N MET A 1 -4.48 30.63 -19.96
CA MET A 1 -3.36 29.78 -19.47
C MET A 1 -3.79 28.35 -19.10
N GLU A 2 -5.07 28.08 -18.85
CA GLU A 2 -5.55 26.75 -18.42
C GLU A 2 -5.42 25.63 -19.49
N LYS A 3 -5.39 25.99 -20.78
CA LYS A 3 -5.41 25.02 -21.89
C LYS A 3 -4.07 24.29 -22.15
N GLU A 4 -2.98 24.78 -21.58
CA GLU A 4 -1.63 24.19 -21.77
C GLU A 4 -1.39 23.06 -20.75
N VAL A 5 -1.84 23.25 -19.50
CA VAL A 5 -1.58 22.31 -18.40
C VAL A 5 -2.29 20.98 -18.62
N THR A 6 -3.46 20.99 -19.25
CA THR A 6 -4.23 19.77 -19.53
C THR A 6 -3.58 18.86 -20.57
N LYS A 7 -2.65 19.36 -21.39
CA LYS A 7 -1.90 18.56 -22.38
C LYS A 7 -0.68 17.84 -21.79
N LEU A 8 -0.22 18.23 -20.60
CA LEU A 8 0.98 17.68 -19.97
C LEU A 8 0.67 16.39 -19.20
N ASN A 9 1.63 15.46 -19.20
CA ASN A 9 1.58 14.27 -18.35
C ASN A 9 1.61 14.67 -16.86
N LEU A 10 1.04 13.84 -15.97
CA LEU A 10 1.01 14.06 -14.52
C LEU A 10 2.41 14.35 -13.96
N GLU A 11 3.41 13.62 -14.42
CA GLU A 11 4.80 13.79 -13.97
C GLU A 11 5.38 15.15 -14.41
N GLN A 12 5.13 15.56 -15.65
CA GLN A 12 5.57 16.86 -16.17
C GLN A 12 4.90 18.01 -15.40
N ARG A 13 3.61 17.87 -15.09
CA ARG A 13 2.86 18.84 -14.27
C ARG A 13 3.44 18.94 -12.87
N MET A 14 3.84 17.80 -12.29
CA MET A 14 4.48 17.74 -10.98
C MET A 14 5.85 18.42 -10.98
N GLN A 15 6.69 18.17 -11.99
CA GLN A 15 8.00 18.81 -12.11
C GLN A 15 7.88 20.33 -12.28
N LYS A 16 6.95 20.79 -13.13
CA LYS A 16 6.66 22.21 -13.31
C LYS A 16 6.26 22.88 -12.00
N ALA A 17 5.33 22.27 -11.26
CA ALA A 17 4.87 22.80 -9.98
C ALA A 17 6.00 22.85 -8.92
N LEU A 18 6.92 21.88 -8.91
CA LEU A 18 8.07 21.89 -8.00
C LEU A 18 9.07 23.00 -8.36
N HIS A 19 9.29 23.24 -9.66
CA HIS A 19 10.13 24.34 -10.14
C HIS A 19 9.57 25.70 -9.70
N GLU A 20 8.27 25.94 -9.93
CA GLU A 20 7.58 27.17 -9.55
C GLU A 20 7.67 27.47 -8.03
N LEU A 21 7.63 26.42 -7.19
CA LEU A 21 7.81 26.54 -5.74
C LEU A 21 9.27 26.76 -5.32
N GLY A 22 10.23 26.26 -6.09
CA GLY A 22 11.66 26.47 -5.83
C GLY A 22 12.13 27.87 -6.20
N GLU A 23 11.61 28.43 -7.29
CA GLU A 23 11.93 29.79 -7.76
C GLU A 23 11.35 30.87 -6.83
N ASN A 24 10.23 30.60 -6.18
CA ASN A 24 9.47 31.58 -5.39
C ASN A 24 9.37 31.17 -3.92
N PRO A 25 10.20 31.71 -3.01
CA PRO A 25 10.18 31.35 -1.59
C PRO A 25 8.84 31.61 -0.89
N ASN A 26 8.04 32.55 -1.40
CA ASN A 26 6.73 32.94 -0.85
C ASN A 26 5.54 32.29 -1.58
N ALA A 27 5.79 31.36 -2.52
CA ALA A 27 4.71 30.75 -3.29
C ALA A 27 3.81 29.86 -2.43
N ASN A 28 2.50 29.99 -2.64
CA ASN A 28 1.51 29.20 -1.92
C ASN A 28 1.28 27.84 -2.60
N ILE A 29 1.73 26.76 -1.95
CA ILE A 29 1.58 25.37 -2.41
C ILE A 29 0.14 25.04 -2.83
N LYS A 30 -0.88 25.56 -2.12
CA LYS A 30 -2.29 25.31 -2.44
C LYS A 30 -2.66 25.93 -3.79
N HIS A 31 -2.19 27.14 -4.06
CA HIS A 31 -2.43 27.84 -5.32
C HIS A 31 -1.72 27.13 -6.48
N THR A 32 -0.43 26.82 -6.31
CA THR A 32 0.38 26.12 -7.33
C THR A 32 -0.21 24.75 -7.69
N ALA A 33 -0.69 24.00 -6.69
CA ALA A 33 -1.37 22.72 -6.91
C ALA A 33 -2.66 22.89 -7.73
N ALA A 34 -3.47 23.91 -7.41
CA ALA A 34 -4.72 24.17 -8.12
C ALA A 34 -4.46 24.55 -9.59
N VAL A 35 -3.49 25.44 -9.85
CA VAL A 35 -3.11 25.87 -11.20
C VAL A 35 -2.59 24.70 -12.04
N ASN A 36 -1.81 23.81 -11.43
CA ASN A 36 -1.25 22.63 -12.11
C ASN A 36 -2.19 21.40 -12.06
N LEU A 37 -3.42 21.54 -11.54
CA LEU A 37 -4.44 20.49 -11.36
C LEU A 37 -3.96 19.26 -10.55
N LEU A 38 -3.02 19.46 -9.63
CA LEU A 38 -2.42 18.41 -8.81
C LEU A 38 -3.13 18.29 -7.46
N ASN A 39 -3.03 17.11 -6.84
CA ASN A 39 -3.41 16.97 -5.44
C ASN A 39 -2.43 17.77 -4.56
N ARG A 40 -2.95 18.71 -3.77
CA ARG A 40 -2.17 19.55 -2.84
C ARG A 40 -1.30 18.71 -1.89
N ASN A 41 -1.80 17.58 -1.41
CA ASN A 41 -1.04 16.70 -0.51
C ASN A 41 0.13 16.03 -1.26
N ALA A 42 -0.08 15.62 -2.51
CA ALA A 42 0.96 15.01 -3.33
C ALA A 42 2.10 16.01 -3.65
N LEU A 43 1.74 17.24 -4.06
CA LEU A 43 2.73 18.30 -4.32
C LEU A 43 3.50 18.68 -3.05
N SER A 44 2.80 18.86 -1.92
CA SER A 44 3.45 19.18 -0.64
C SER A 44 4.37 18.06 -0.14
N ASN A 45 4.00 16.79 -0.35
CA ASN A 45 4.84 15.67 0.03
C ASN A 45 6.12 15.64 -0.82
N ARG A 46 6.00 15.77 -2.15
CA ARG A 46 7.17 15.84 -3.04
C ARG A 46 8.06 17.04 -2.76
N PHE A 47 7.49 18.23 -2.52
CA PHE A 47 8.25 19.43 -2.19
C PHE A 47 9.07 19.27 -0.89
N ARG A 48 8.53 18.51 0.08
CA ARG A 48 9.22 18.16 1.33
C ARG A 48 10.17 16.96 1.19
N GLY A 49 10.46 16.50 -0.03
CA GLY A 49 11.36 15.39 -0.31
C GLY A 49 10.78 14.00 -0.02
N LYS A 50 9.46 13.85 0.17
CA LYS A 50 8.83 12.53 0.28
C LYS A 50 8.66 11.95 -1.13
N THR A 51 9.64 11.16 -1.55
CA THR A 51 9.70 10.53 -2.87
C THR A 51 8.97 9.18 -2.93
N HIS A 52 8.91 8.47 -1.80
CA HIS A 52 8.33 7.14 -1.68
C HIS A 52 6.84 7.18 -1.35
N ALA A 53 6.09 6.22 -1.89
CA ALA A 53 4.75 5.95 -1.41
C ALA A 53 4.81 5.55 0.08
N ALA A 54 3.79 5.90 0.87
CA ALA A 54 3.82 5.66 2.32
C ALA A 54 4.14 4.20 2.67
N HIS A 55 3.64 3.23 1.91
CA HIS A 55 3.92 1.81 2.13
C HIS A 55 5.40 1.43 1.94
N GLN A 56 6.11 2.06 0.99
CA GLN A 56 7.55 1.85 0.78
C GLN A 56 8.38 2.49 1.91
N ALA A 57 7.93 3.62 2.45
CA ALA A 57 8.61 4.26 3.58
C ALA A 57 8.56 3.42 4.87
N HIS A 58 7.56 2.53 5.01
CA HIS A 58 7.37 1.65 6.16
C HIS A 58 7.85 0.21 5.91
N GLU A 59 8.49 -0.08 4.77
CA GLU A 59 8.98 -1.42 4.43
C GLU A 59 9.94 -1.97 5.51
N ASN A 60 10.86 -1.14 6.00
CA ASN A 60 11.81 -1.49 7.06
C ASN A 60 11.17 -1.74 8.44
N GLN A 61 9.90 -1.38 8.61
CA GLN A 61 9.15 -1.57 9.86
C GLN A 61 8.27 -2.83 9.82
N GLN A 62 8.19 -3.51 8.67
CA GLN A 62 7.43 -4.75 8.54
C GLN A 62 8.17 -5.90 9.22
N ARG A 63 7.42 -6.75 9.93
CA ARG A 63 8.00 -7.93 10.61
C ARG A 63 8.44 -9.02 9.63
N LEU A 64 7.81 -9.06 8.45
CA LEU A 64 8.17 -9.96 7.36
C LEU A 64 8.94 -9.17 6.31
N SER A 65 10.09 -9.70 5.91
CA SER A 65 10.84 -9.18 4.78
C SER A 65 10.09 -9.44 3.47
N PRO A 66 10.35 -8.65 2.41
CA PRO A 66 9.78 -8.89 1.09
C PRO A 66 10.04 -10.31 0.58
N SER A 67 11.21 -10.88 0.88
CA SER A 67 11.55 -12.26 0.50
C SER A 67 10.67 -13.31 1.18
N GLN A 68 10.30 -13.08 2.44
CA GLN A 68 9.40 -13.98 3.18
C GLN A 68 7.96 -13.84 2.67
N GLU A 69 7.53 -12.63 2.32
CA GLU A 69 6.23 -12.42 1.69
C GLU A 69 6.11 -13.16 0.36
N LEU A 70 7.17 -13.22 -0.44
CA LEU A 70 7.18 -13.97 -1.71
C LEU A 70 6.95 -15.47 -1.52
N VAL A 71 7.40 -16.05 -0.41
CA VAL A 71 7.12 -17.47 -0.08
C VAL A 71 5.61 -17.69 0.13
N ILE A 72 4.94 -16.73 0.77
CA ILE A 72 3.48 -16.76 0.97
C ILE A 72 2.77 -16.61 -0.38
N VAL A 73 3.23 -15.69 -1.23
CA VAL A 73 2.69 -15.49 -2.58
C VAL A 73 2.78 -16.77 -3.41
N ALA A 74 3.96 -17.40 -3.45
CA ALA A 74 4.17 -18.65 -4.18
C ALA A 74 3.22 -19.76 -3.68
N TRP A 75 3.09 -19.91 -2.36
CA TRP A 75 2.16 -20.86 -1.76
C TRP A 75 0.69 -20.58 -2.12
N ILE A 76 0.26 -19.32 -2.15
CA ILE A 76 -1.09 -18.94 -2.59
C ILE A 76 -1.30 -19.28 -4.06
N GLN A 77 -0.31 -19.02 -4.91
CA GLN A 77 -0.38 -19.34 -6.34
C GLN A 77 -0.44 -20.84 -6.60
N GLU A 78 0.33 -21.65 -5.87
CA GLU A 78 0.26 -23.11 -5.93
C GLU A 78 -1.13 -23.62 -5.55
N ARG A 79 -1.72 -23.08 -4.47
CA ARG A 79 -3.10 -23.40 -4.07
C ARG A 79 -4.12 -23.03 -5.14
N ALA A 80 -3.97 -21.84 -5.73
CA ALA A 80 -4.84 -21.38 -6.81
C ALA A 80 -4.73 -22.27 -8.05
N ALA A 81 -3.52 -22.73 -8.40
CA ALA A 81 -3.30 -23.67 -9.50
C ALA A 81 -3.98 -25.03 -9.25
N MET A 82 -4.12 -25.44 -7.99
CA MET A 82 -4.90 -26.62 -7.59
C MET A 82 -6.42 -26.36 -7.51
N GLY A 83 -6.87 -25.14 -7.84
CA GLY A 83 -8.28 -24.73 -7.70
C GLY A 83 -8.74 -24.53 -6.26
N LEU A 84 -7.79 -24.45 -5.31
CA LEU A 84 -8.07 -24.24 -3.90
C LEU A 84 -8.08 -22.75 -3.58
N MET A 85 -9.13 -22.31 -2.90
CA MET A 85 -9.26 -20.94 -2.43
C MET A 85 -8.50 -20.77 -1.12
N THR A 86 -7.90 -19.59 -0.93
CA THR A 86 -7.20 -19.26 0.31
C THR A 86 -7.96 -18.24 1.14
N SER A 87 -8.18 -18.55 2.42
CA SER A 87 -8.79 -17.65 3.40
C SER A 87 -7.73 -16.76 4.06
N SER A 88 -8.11 -15.54 4.45
CA SER A 88 -7.25 -14.60 5.19
C SER A 88 -6.67 -15.20 6.47
N HIS A 89 -7.43 -16.09 7.14
CA HIS A 89 -6.93 -16.80 8.32
C HIS A 89 -5.76 -17.72 7.97
N GLU A 90 -5.86 -18.48 6.87
CA GLU A 90 -4.80 -19.37 6.42
C GLU A 90 -3.56 -18.60 5.97
N VAL A 91 -3.74 -17.44 5.30
CA VAL A 91 -2.61 -16.53 4.97
C VAL A 91 -1.89 -16.09 6.24
N ARG A 92 -2.64 -15.70 7.27
CA ARG A 92 -2.07 -15.28 8.55
C ARG A 92 -1.34 -16.42 9.26
N GLU A 93 -1.90 -17.62 9.28
CA GLU A 93 -1.23 -18.79 9.85
C GLU A 93 0.07 -19.11 9.10
N ARG A 94 0.05 -19.05 7.77
CA ARG A 94 1.26 -19.25 6.96
C ARG A 94 2.33 -18.21 7.25
N ALA A 95 1.93 -16.96 7.44
CA ALA A 95 2.82 -15.89 7.84
C ALA A 95 3.43 -16.16 9.23
N TYR A 96 2.64 -16.62 10.20
CA TYR A 96 3.12 -17.01 11.52
C TYR A 96 4.10 -18.18 11.49
N GLU A 97 3.88 -19.18 10.64
CA GLU A 97 4.82 -20.28 10.43
C GLU A 97 6.21 -19.77 9.98
N ILE A 98 6.24 -18.84 9.02
CA ILE A 98 7.49 -18.24 8.53
C ILE A 98 8.17 -17.39 9.62
N MET A 99 7.40 -16.64 10.41
CA MET A 99 7.96 -15.86 11.52
C MET A 99 8.59 -16.78 12.58
N ARG A 100 7.89 -17.87 12.95
CA ARG A 100 8.40 -18.87 13.90
C ARG A 100 9.67 -19.53 13.38
N SER A 101 9.73 -19.90 12.09
CA SER A 101 10.92 -20.53 11.51
C SER A 101 12.14 -19.60 11.45
N THR A 102 11.91 -18.29 11.41
CA THR A 102 12.96 -17.27 11.41
C THR A 102 13.46 -16.94 12.83
N GLY A 103 12.90 -17.57 13.87
CA GLY A 103 13.31 -17.39 15.28
C GLY A 103 12.51 -16.32 16.03
N ASP A 104 11.38 -15.88 15.49
CA ASP A 104 10.48 -14.98 16.20
C ASP A 104 9.73 -15.73 17.30
N ALA A 105 10.07 -15.47 18.56
CA ALA A 105 9.53 -16.18 19.72
C ALA A 105 8.05 -15.85 20.00
N LYS A 106 7.54 -14.71 19.51
CA LYS A 106 6.14 -14.29 19.69
C LYS A 106 5.64 -13.64 18.40
N PRO A 107 5.30 -14.47 17.39
CA PRO A 107 4.76 -13.98 16.14
C PRO A 107 3.40 -13.32 16.42
N HIS A 108 3.28 -12.06 16.04
CA HIS A 108 2.04 -11.30 16.16
C HIS A 108 1.93 -10.33 14.99
N LEU A 109 0.84 -10.45 14.25
CA LEU A 109 0.51 -9.60 13.12
C LEU A 109 -0.76 -8.83 13.51
N HIS A 110 -0.83 -7.55 13.14
CA HIS A 110 -2.03 -6.76 13.40
C HIS A 110 -3.21 -7.22 12.52
N ASP A 111 -4.42 -6.84 12.91
CA ASP A 111 -5.66 -7.34 12.30
C ASP A 111 -5.78 -7.02 10.81
N HIS A 112 -5.27 -5.86 10.40
CA HIS A 112 -5.30 -5.39 9.01
C HIS A 112 -4.14 -5.90 8.15
N TRP A 113 -3.19 -6.66 8.72
CA TRP A 113 -1.98 -7.07 8.03
C TRP A 113 -2.24 -7.80 6.72
N VAL A 114 -3.22 -8.73 6.70
CA VAL A 114 -3.57 -9.47 5.47
C VAL A 114 -4.10 -8.53 4.39
N GLY A 115 -4.92 -7.55 4.75
CA GLY A 115 -5.41 -6.56 3.79
C GLY A 115 -4.28 -5.75 3.18
N GLU A 116 -3.38 -5.25 4.01
CA GLU A 116 -2.21 -4.50 3.54
C GLU A 116 -1.23 -5.37 2.74
N PHE A 117 -1.05 -6.64 3.11
CA PHE A 117 -0.25 -7.62 2.35
C PHE A 117 -0.81 -7.80 0.94
N LEU A 118 -2.12 -7.92 0.78
CA LEU A 118 -2.76 -8.03 -0.53
C LEU A 118 -2.69 -6.73 -1.34
N GLU A 119 -2.74 -5.57 -0.68
CA GLU A 119 -2.50 -4.28 -1.34
C GLU A 119 -1.06 -4.15 -1.85
N ARG A 120 -0.07 -4.71 -1.12
CA ARG A 120 1.33 -4.75 -1.56
C ARG A 120 1.55 -5.73 -2.71
N GLN A 121 0.96 -6.92 -2.63
CA GLN A 121 1.18 -8.02 -3.58
C GLN A 121 0.12 -8.00 -4.69
N THR A 122 0.25 -7.04 -5.61
CA THR A 122 -0.70 -6.83 -6.71
C THR A 122 -0.92 -8.07 -7.60
N VAL A 123 0.09 -8.96 -7.69
CA VAL A 123 0.03 -10.23 -8.43
C VAL A 123 -1.08 -11.16 -7.93
N LEU A 124 -1.47 -11.06 -6.66
CA LEU A 124 -2.52 -11.89 -6.07
C LEU A 124 -3.94 -11.37 -6.33
N ASN A 125 -4.09 -10.10 -6.74
CA ASN A 125 -5.42 -9.51 -6.99
C ASN A 125 -6.14 -10.13 -8.19
N ASP A 126 -5.39 -10.67 -9.15
CA ASP A 126 -5.96 -11.27 -10.37
C ASP A 126 -6.14 -12.79 -10.28
N ALA A 127 -5.42 -13.47 -9.37
CA ALA A 127 -5.15 -14.90 -9.51
C ALA A 127 -5.86 -15.85 -8.54
N ALA A 128 -6.33 -15.44 -7.36
CA ALA A 128 -6.62 -16.45 -6.32
C ALA A 128 -7.58 -16.07 -5.19
N ILE A 129 -8.04 -14.82 -5.12
CA ILE A 129 -8.75 -14.33 -3.93
C ILE A 129 -10.11 -13.81 -4.38
N ASN A 130 -11.18 -14.39 -3.81
CA ASN A 130 -12.58 -14.11 -4.12
C ASN A 130 -12.87 -12.70 -4.68
N GLY A 131 -13.67 -12.65 -5.75
CA GLY A 131 -14.15 -11.45 -6.45
C GLY A 131 -15.07 -10.51 -5.66
N LYS A 132 -14.94 -10.37 -4.34
CA LYS A 132 -15.65 -9.36 -3.52
C LYS A 132 -14.86 -8.88 -2.29
N MET A 133 -13.53 -8.82 -2.31
CA MET A 133 -12.79 -8.10 -1.26
C MET A 133 -12.67 -6.59 -1.55
N ARG A 134 -13.81 -5.95 -1.88
CA ARG A 134 -13.95 -4.48 -2.05
C ARG A 134 -14.96 -3.91 -1.04
N ARG A 135 -14.72 -4.15 0.25
CA ARG A 135 -15.17 -3.30 1.38
C ARG A 135 -14.79 -3.98 2.69
N TRP A 136 -13.67 -3.57 3.27
CA TRP A 136 -13.47 -3.65 4.72
C TRP A 136 -13.29 -2.23 5.24
N GLY A 137 -14.40 -1.49 5.24
CA GLY A 137 -14.62 -0.41 6.18
C GLY A 137 -15.65 -0.92 7.19
N ASN A 138 -15.32 -0.93 8.47
CA ASN A 138 -16.16 -1.32 9.60
C ASN A 138 -16.65 -2.78 9.61
N ILE A 139 -15.84 -3.68 10.15
CA ILE A 139 -16.38 -4.72 11.03
C ILE A 139 -15.71 -4.48 12.37
N LYS A 140 -16.49 -3.89 13.30
CA LYS A 140 -16.11 -3.81 14.70
C LYS A 140 -15.85 -5.24 15.16
N SER A 141 -14.72 -5.46 15.82
CA SER A 141 -14.43 -6.65 16.58
C SER A 141 -15.60 -6.93 17.53
N GLU A 142 -16.46 -7.90 17.19
CA GLU A 142 -17.33 -8.50 18.18
C GLU A 142 -16.42 -9.26 19.14
N SER A 143 -16.27 -8.63 20.31
CA SER A 143 -15.76 -9.21 21.54
C SER A 143 -16.27 -10.65 21.69
N CYS A 144 -15.36 -11.62 21.73
CA CYS A 144 -15.66 -12.93 22.29
C CYS A 144 -15.88 -12.75 23.80
N ASP A 145 -17.14 -12.59 24.22
CA ASP A 145 -17.52 -12.86 25.60
C ASP A 145 -17.59 -14.38 25.79
N CYS A 146 -16.56 -14.94 26.43
CA CYS A 146 -16.65 -16.25 27.04
C CYS A 146 -17.46 -16.11 28.35
N ARG A 147 -18.64 -16.74 28.41
CA ARG A 147 -19.29 -17.09 29.67
C ARG A 147 -19.90 -18.47 29.58
#